data_AF-A0A947WT78-F1
#
_entry.id   AF-A0A947WT78-F1
#
_cell.length_a   1.000
_cell.length_b   1.000
_cell.length_c   1.000
_cell.angle_alpha   90.00
_cell.angle_beta   90.00
_cell.angle_gamma   90.00
#
_symmetry.space_group_name_H-M   'P 1'
#
loop_
_entity.id
_entity.type
_entity.pdbx_description
1 polymer ?
#
loop_
_entity_poly.entity_id
_entity_poly.type
_entity_poly.pdbx_seq_one_letter_code
_entity_poly.pdbx_strand_id
1 'polypeptide(L)' 'MTQKDALDILKMGYNVYLTGAAGSGKTYLLNRYIQFLKDRGVGVGITASTGIAA' A
#
# COMPACT_ATOMS: atom_id res chain seq x y z
N MET A 1 0.37 1.04 -16.19
CA MET A 1 0.30 0.22 -14.97
C MET A 1 -1.00 0.54 -14.26
N THR A 2 -1.81 -0.48 -13.95
CA THR A 2 -3.09 -0.31 -13.25
C THR A 2 -2.91 -0.46 -11.74
N GLN A 3 -3.91 -0.07 -10.95
CA GLN A 3 -3.92 -0.36 -9.50
C GLN A 3 -3.88 -1.87 -9.21
N LYS A 4 -4.48 -2.70 -10.06
CA LYS A 4 -4.44 -4.15 -9.93
C LYS A 4 -3.00 -4.66 -10.05
N ASP A 5 -2.29 -4.24 -11.12
CA ASP A 5 -0.91 -4.65 -11.34
C ASP A 5 0.00 -4.22 -10.17
N ALA A 6 -0.18 -2.99 -9.69
CA ALA A 6 0.59 -2.47 -8.56
C ALA A 6 0.29 -3.24 -7.25
N LEU A 7 -0.96 -3.65 -7.02
CA LEU A 7 -1.32 -4.49 -5.87
C LEU A 7 -0.67 -5.87 -5.98
N ASP A 8 -0.64 -6.45 -7.18
CA ASP A 8 -0.05 -7.76 -7.40
C ASP A 8 1.47 -7.71 -7.18
N ILE A 9 2.16 -6.64 -7.62
CA ILE A 9 3.58 -6.41 -7.32
C ILE A 9 3.82 -6.32 -5.80
N LEU A 10 2.99 -5.57 -5.06
CA LEU A 10 3.12 -5.48 -3.60
C LEU A 10 2.99 -6.85 -2.92
N LYS A 11 2.06 -7.68 -3.38
CA LYS A 11 1.85 -9.04 -2.85
C LYS A 11 3.01 -10.01 -3.13
N MET A 12 3.92 -9.69 -4.05
CA MET A 12 5.11 -10.53 -4.31
C MET A 12 6.14 -10.47 -3.17
N GLY A 13 6.00 -9.51 -2.22
CA GLY A 13 6.86 -9.42 -1.04
C GLY A 13 8.18 -8.68 -1.25
N TYR A 14 8.36 -7.99 -2.38
CA TYR A 14 9.52 -7.14 -2.63
C TYR A 14 9.35 -5.75 -1.98
N ASN A 15 10.47 -5.05 -1.80
CA ASN A 15 10.44 -3.64 -1.43
C ASN A 15 9.96 -2.80 -2.63
N VAL A 16 8.89 -2.02 -2.44
CA VAL A 16 8.24 -1.26 -3.51
C VAL A 16 8.21 0.22 -3.16
N TYR A 17 8.65 1.06 -4.10
CA TYR A 17 8.40 2.50 -4.06
C TYR A 17 7.17 2.83 -4.90
N LEU A 18 6.04 3.11 -4.25
CA LEU A 18 4.78 3.43 -4.90
C LEU A 18 4.64 4.95 -5.10
N THR A 19 4.71 5.41 -6.36
CA THR A 19 4.57 6.82 -6.74
C THR A 19 3.34 7.06 -7.63
N GLY A 20 2.99 8.34 -7.83
CA GLY A 20 1.87 8.77 -8.67
C GLY A 20 1.41 10.18 -8.31
N ALA A 21 0.69 10.84 -9.23
CA ALA A 21 0.15 12.18 -9.02
C ALA A 21 -0.78 12.28 -7.79
N ALA A 22 -1.01 13.50 -7.29
CA ALA A 22 -2.02 13.72 -6.27
C ALA A 22 -3.39 13.19 -6.74
N GLY A 23 -4.16 12.58 -5.84
CA GLY A 23 -5.47 11.99 -6.19
C GLY A 23 -5.43 10.68 -6.98
N SER A 24 -4.25 10.11 -7.29
CA SER A 24 -4.15 8.86 -8.08
C SER A 24 -4.59 7.57 -7.35
N GLY A 25 -5.11 7.66 -6.12
CA GLY A 25 -5.58 6.53 -5.34
C GLY A 25 -4.50 5.71 -4.63
N LYS A 26 -3.32 6.29 -4.34
CA LYS A 26 -2.23 5.61 -3.59
C LYS A 26 -2.69 5.08 -2.23
N THR A 27 -3.44 5.90 -1.48
CA THR A 27 -4.00 5.52 -0.16
C THR A 27 -4.98 4.36 -0.28
N TYR A 28 -5.81 4.33 -1.33
CA TYR A 28 -6.72 3.21 -1.58
C TYR A 28 -5.94 1.90 -1.81
N LEU A 29 -4.88 1.94 -2.62
CA LEU A 29 -4.04 0.78 -2.90
C LEU A 29 -3.32 0.29 -1.64
N LEU A 30 -2.74 1.19 -0.84
CA LEU A 30 -2.08 0.87 0.42
C LEU A 30 -3.04 0.17 1.38
N ASN A 31 -4.27 0.68 1.54
CA ASN A 31 -5.27 0.07 2.42
C ASN A 31 -5.65 -1.35 1.98
N ARG A 32 -5.75 -1.62 0.67
CA ARG A 32 -5.99 -2.98 0.16
C ARG A 32 -4.83 -3.92 0.46
N TYR A 33 -3.60 -3.43 0.34
CA TYR A 33 -2.42 -4.22 0.67
C TYR A 33 -2.32 -4.50 2.18
N ILE A 34 -2.58 -3.50 3.03
CA ILE A 34 -2.63 -3.65 4.48
C ILE A 34 -3.68 -4.70 4.88
N GLN A 35 -4.88 -4.66 4.29
CA GLN A 35 -5.91 -5.65 4.55
C GLN A 35 -5.44 -7.07 4.17
N PHE A 36 -4.84 -7.21 2.98
CA PHE A 36 -4.28 -8.49 2.52
C PHE A 36 -3.26 -9.09 3.50
N LEU A 37 -2.42 -8.26 4.12
CA LEU A 37 -1.43 -8.67 5.12
C LEU A 37 -2.12 -9.06 6.45
N LYS A 38 -3.08 -8.26 6.91
CA LYS A 38 -3.87 -8.55 8.12
C LYS A 38 -4.64 -9.86 8.01
N ASP A 39 -5.26 -10.13 6.86
CA ASP A 39 -5.99 -11.38 6.59
C ASP A 39 -5.08 -12.62 6.66
N ARG A 40 -3.75 -12.42 6.56
CA ARG A 40 -2.71 -13.47 6.68
C ARG A 40 -2.04 -13.50 8.04
N GLY A 41 -2.51 -12.70 9.00
CA GLY A 41 -1.90 -12.61 10.33
C GLY A 41 -0.51 -11.96 10.34
N VAL A 42 -0.14 -11.23 9.29
CA VAL A 42 1.15 -10.53 9.22
C VAL A 42 1.05 -9.23 10.00
N GLY A 43 1.97 -9.01 10.94
CA GLY A 43 2.10 -7.73 11.65
C GLY A 43 2.50 -6.61 10.70
N VAL A 44 1.78 -5.48 10.74
CA VAL A 44 2.01 -4.34 9.83
C VAL A 44 2.27 -3.08 10.66
N GLY A 45 3.41 -2.43 10.40
CA GLY A 45 3.69 -1.06 10.86
C GLY A 45 3.26 -0.05 9.80
N ILE A 46 2.51 0.98 10.19
CA ILE A 46 2.02 2.04 9.30
C ILE A 46 2.56 3.37 9.84
N THR A 47 3.25 4.13 8.99
CA THR A 47 3.83 5.42 9.34
C THR A 47 3.66 6.41 8.19
N ALA A 48 3.52 7.69 8.53
CA ALA A 48 3.55 8.78 7.56
C ALA A 48 4.53 9.87 8.04
N SER A 49 4.90 10.78 7.15
CA SER A 49 5.81 11.89 7.49
C SER A 49 5.20 12.93 8.42
N THR A 50 3.86 12.98 8.54
CA THR A 50 3.13 13.87 9.43
C THR A 50 1.98 13.13 10.10
N GLY A 51 1.59 13.57 11.31
CA GLY A 51 0.53 12.89 12.08
C GLY A 51 -0.85 12.94 11.41
N ILE A 52 -1.16 13.96 10.63
CA ILE A 52 -2.44 14.07 9.91
C ILE A 52 -2.55 13.13 8.70
N ALA A 53 -1.40 12.65 8.19
CA ALA A 53 -1.35 11.76 7.04
C ALA A 53 -1.26 10.27 7.42
N ALA A 54 -1.09 9.98 8.71
CA ALA A 54 -0.97 8.63 9.25
C ALA A 54 -2.31 7.87 9.28
#